data_AF-A0A3B4BLC0-F1
#
_entry.id   AF-A0A3B4BLC0-F1
#
_cell.length_a   1.000
_cell.length_b   1.000
_cell.length_c   1.000
_cell.angle_alpha   90.00
_cell.angle_beta   90.00
_cell.angle_gamma   90.00
#
_symmetry.space_group_name_H-M   'P 1'
#
loop_
_entity.id
_entity.type
_entity.pdbx_description
1 polymer ?
#
loop_
_entity_poly.entity_id
_entity_poly.type
_entity_poly.pdbx_seq_one_letter_code
_entity_poly.pdbx_strand_id
1 'polypeptide(L)'
;MTQAEKDQENGKEKEKEREKEKEKEQQRGVKRPIAPAAVPELPQEQIQSNFVIVIHPGSRTLRIGRATDTLPSVVPHVIARRHKHSEQVHYEDNWLLRDGLNKPESNEQRLNGLKMVDQAIWSKKMSNGVRRTPVSAEQARAYNCQVCPAVLDSSSRVKWTNTSQQPQYLVGEEALYVNPSDCYNVHWPIRRGQLNVHSGPGGSLSAVLADLQTIWSHTIHKNMDIPLKDLKYYRCILLVPDIYNRQHIKEVVNMLLLHMGFSGIIVHQESVCATFGSGLSSACVVDVGDQKTSLCCVEDGVSHRNSRLCLGYGGADVTRTLLWLLQRAGFPYRDCELSSRLDCVLLQQLKETFCHLDQDICGLMDHEFQTRFPEAPALLYQIRLGDEKLQAPMGLFYPSTFGIVGQKMTSLQHRSQGDAEDPYDEHYLLSTQSKQDQVRPSEMPRASSAGALGEQEMGPTQGENLLGSTDMDEPVSAHLSRKTAIINQFESKALGLDKAILHSIDCCASDETKRKMYSSILVVGGGLMFRGAQEFLLHRIINKMPPSFRRLLDSVDVITRPKDMDPRLISWKGGAVLACLDTTQEMWIHQAEWRRFGLRMLRERAAFVW
;
A
#
# COMPACT_ATOMS: atom_id res chain seq x y z
N MET A 1 -78.41 -46.07 -30.65
CA MET A 1 -78.24 -45.85 -29.20
C MET A 1 -79.60 -45.83 -28.55
N THR A 2 -79.74 -46.55 -27.44
CA THR A 2 -80.95 -46.61 -26.61
C THR A 2 -81.05 -45.37 -25.72
N GLN A 3 -82.23 -45.10 -25.15
CA GLN A 3 -82.47 -43.94 -24.30
C GLN A 3 -81.49 -43.87 -23.10
N ALA A 4 -81.12 -45.03 -22.54
CA ALA A 4 -80.18 -45.14 -21.43
C ALA A 4 -78.74 -44.69 -21.74
N GLU A 5 -78.31 -44.73 -23.02
CA GLU A 5 -76.96 -44.32 -23.40
C GLU A 5 -76.83 -42.78 -23.47
N LYS A 6 -77.89 -42.08 -23.89
CA LYS A 6 -77.92 -40.60 -23.93
C LYS A 6 -77.91 -39.96 -22.55
N ASP A 7 -78.54 -40.60 -21.57
CA ASP A 7 -78.61 -40.07 -20.20
C ASP A 7 -77.26 -40.22 -19.46
N GLN A 8 -76.45 -41.24 -19.79
CA GLN A 8 -75.08 -41.36 -19.28
C GLN A 8 -74.11 -40.33 -19.90
N GLU A 9 -74.29 -39.97 -21.17
CA GLU A 9 -73.45 -38.97 -21.85
C GLU A 9 -73.72 -37.56 -21.30
N ASN A 10 -74.99 -37.16 -21.20
CA ASN A 10 -75.41 -35.91 -20.58
C ASN A 10 -75.00 -35.78 -19.09
N GLY A 11 -74.94 -36.89 -18.36
CA GLY A 11 -74.44 -36.90 -16.99
C GLY A 11 -72.96 -36.51 -16.90
N LYS A 12 -72.12 -37.10 -17.76
CA LYS A 12 -70.66 -36.88 -17.77
C LYS A 12 -70.26 -35.48 -18.24
N GLU A 13 -71.01 -34.86 -19.15
CA GLU A 13 -70.75 -33.47 -19.53
C GLU A 13 -71.09 -32.49 -18.39
N LYS A 14 -72.24 -32.65 -17.72
CA LYS A 14 -72.62 -31.80 -16.57
C LYS A 14 -71.69 -31.96 -15.37
N GLU A 15 -71.10 -33.13 -15.18
CA GLU A 15 -70.10 -33.35 -14.12
C GLU A 15 -68.78 -32.64 -14.44
N LYS A 16 -68.31 -32.70 -15.70
CA LYS A 16 -67.13 -31.95 -16.17
C LYS A 16 -67.32 -30.42 -16.14
N GLU A 17 -68.52 -29.91 -16.40
CA GLU A 17 -68.79 -28.47 -16.26
C GLU A 17 -68.74 -28.03 -14.78
N ARG A 18 -69.30 -28.85 -13.87
CA ARG A 18 -69.25 -28.58 -12.42
C ARG A 18 -67.84 -28.64 -11.84
N GLU A 19 -66.95 -29.51 -12.34
CA GLU A 19 -65.54 -29.50 -11.96
C GLU A 19 -64.82 -28.23 -12.45
N LYS A 20 -65.07 -27.80 -13.70
CA LYS A 20 -64.51 -26.55 -14.24
C LYS A 20 -65.01 -25.29 -13.55
N GLU A 21 -66.25 -25.27 -13.04
CA GLU A 21 -66.73 -24.17 -12.19
C GLU A 21 -66.06 -24.17 -10.81
N LYS A 22 -65.88 -25.34 -10.18
CA LYS A 22 -65.15 -25.46 -8.90
C LYS A 22 -63.69 -25.01 -9.00
N GLU A 23 -62.98 -25.35 -10.09
CA GLU A 23 -61.61 -24.83 -10.32
C GLU A 23 -61.60 -23.30 -10.50
N LYS A 24 -62.61 -22.73 -11.19
CA LYS A 24 -62.75 -21.27 -11.36
C LYS A 24 -63.12 -20.53 -10.07
N GLU A 25 -63.86 -21.15 -9.16
CA GLU A 25 -64.14 -20.57 -7.84
C GLU A 25 -62.91 -20.66 -6.90
N GLN A 26 -62.17 -21.77 -6.89
CA GLN A 26 -60.96 -21.89 -6.08
C GLN A 26 -59.86 -20.88 -6.47
N GLN A 27 -59.81 -20.43 -7.75
CA GLN A 27 -58.89 -19.38 -8.18
C GLN A 27 -59.31 -17.95 -7.80
N ARG A 28 -60.54 -17.71 -7.32
CA ARG A 28 -61.04 -16.37 -6.96
C ARG A 28 -60.76 -15.95 -5.50
N GLY A 29 -60.20 -16.84 -4.67
CA GLY A 29 -60.05 -16.63 -3.23
C GLY A 29 -58.69 -16.11 -2.72
N VAL A 30 -57.64 -16.08 -3.55
CA VAL A 30 -56.27 -15.78 -3.06
C VAL A 30 -55.89 -14.31 -3.26
N LYS A 31 -55.98 -13.52 -2.18
CA LYS A 31 -55.36 -12.18 -2.12
C LYS A 31 -53.84 -12.33 -2.22
N ARG A 32 -53.26 -11.97 -3.38
CA ARG A 32 -51.81 -11.84 -3.53
C ARG A 32 -51.28 -10.79 -2.54
N PRO A 33 -50.11 -10.99 -1.92
CA PRO A 33 -49.44 -9.93 -1.18
C PRO A 33 -49.22 -8.75 -2.11
N ILE A 34 -49.43 -7.52 -1.61
CA ILE A 34 -49.07 -6.31 -2.33
C ILE A 34 -47.54 -6.25 -2.34
N ALA A 35 -46.92 -6.69 -3.44
CA ALA A 35 -45.52 -6.43 -3.67
C ALA A 35 -45.31 -4.91 -3.71
N PRO A 36 -44.27 -4.36 -3.04
CA PRO A 36 -43.91 -2.97 -3.23
C PRO A 36 -43.66 -2.73 -4.72
N ALA A 37 -44.05 -1.54 -5.22
CA ALA A 37 -43.89 -1.20 -6.62
C ALA A 37 -42.43 -1.44 -7.05
N ALA A 38 -42.24 -2.30 -8.05
CA ALA A 38 -40.93 -2.53 -8.63
C ALA A 38 -40.43 -1.18 -9.16
N VAL A 39 -39.40 -0.63 -8.49
CA VAL A 39 -38.56 0.39 -9.09
C VAL A 39 -38.07 -0.21 -10.41
N PRO A 40 -38.18 0.48 -11.56
CA PRO A 40 -37.63 -0.04 -12.80
C PRO A 40 -36.15 -0.34 -12.55
N GLU A 41 -35.77 -1.62 -12.61
CA GLU A 41 -34.36 -1.96 -12.70
C GLU A 41 -33.86 -1.30 -13.99
N LEU A 42 -33.00 -0.30 -13.81
CA LEU A 42 -32.24 0.27 -14.90
C LEU A 42 -31.57 -0.90 -15.63
N PRO A 43 -31.52 -0.90 -16.98
CA PRO A 43 -30.82 -1.94 -17.70
C PRO A 43 -29.44 -2.12 -17.08
N GLN A 44 -29.09 -3.36 -16.71
CA GLN A 44 -27.74 -3.68 -16.28
C GLN A 44 -26.81 -3.45 -17.48
N GLU A 45 -26.34 -2.23 -17.64
CA GLU A 45 -25.38 -1.84 -18.66
C GLU A 45 -24.11 -2.66 -18.44
N GLN A 46 -23.96 -3.71 -19.25
CA GLN A 46 -22.80 -4.59 -19.26
C GLN A 46 -21.54 -3.73 -19.22
N ILE A 47 -20.73 -3.95 -18.19
CA ILE A 47 -19.66 -3.05 -17.80
C ILE A 47 -18.53 -3.16 -18.82
N GLN A 48 -18.61 -2.35 -19.88
CA GLN A 48 -17.54 -2.26 -20.85
C GLN A 48 -16.31 -1.67 -20.17
N SER A 49 -15.23 -2.46 -20.09
CA SER A 49 -13.96 -2.11 -19.44
C SER A 49 -13.33 -0.82 -19.99
N ASN A 50 -13.68 -0.42 -21.21
CA ASN A 50 -13.28 0.86 -21.82
C ASN A 50 -13.80 2.10 -21.06
N PHE A 51 -14.88 1.96 -20.28
CA PHE A 51 -15.45 2.99 -19.41
C PHE A 51 -15.06 2.83 -17.94
N VAL A 52 -14.01 2.04 -17.65
CA VAL A 52 -13.45 1.89 -16.30
C VAL A 52 -12.04 2.48 -16.27
N ILE A 53 -11.83 3.51 -15.43
CA ILE A 53 -10.51 4.11 -15.19
C ILE A 53 -9.88 3.48 -13.95
N VAL A 54 -8.72 2.85 -14.10
CA VAL A 54 -7.97 2.26 -12.99
C VAL A 54 -6.95 3.29 -12.50
N ILE A 55 -7.05 3.66 -11.22
CA ILE A 55 -6.23 4.68 -10.56
C ILE A 55 -5.36 3.97 -9.50
N HIS A 56 -4.05 3.93 -9.74
CA HIS A 56 -3.06 3.41 -8.79
C HIS A 56 -2.11 4.55 -8.37
N PRO A 57 -2.42 5.24 -7.26
CA PRO A 57 -1.61 6.33 -6.76
C PRO A 57 -0.39 5.80 -5.98
N GLY A 58 0.76 6.46 -6.14
CA GLY A 58 1.97 6.17 -5.36
C GLY A 58 2.70 7.46 -4.98
N SER A 59 3.64 7.40 -4.04
CA SER A 59 4.32 8.61 -3.53
C SER A 59 5.13 9.39 -4.57
N ARG A 60 5.68 8.71 -5.57
CA ARG A 60 6.51 9.33 -6.62
C ARG A 60 5.83 9.37 -7.99
N THR A 61 4.96 8.40 -8.26
CA THR A 61 4.35 8.15 -9.57
C THR A 61 2.89 7.75 -9.40
N LEU A 62 2.01 8.44 -10.12
CA LEU A 62 0.65 8.04 -10.40
C LEU A 62 0.65 7.10 -11.61
N ARG A 63 -0.12 6.01 -11.55
CA ARG A 63 -0.44 5.15 -12.70
C ARG A 63 -1.94 5.22 -12.92
N ILE A 64 -2.35 5.69 -14.10
CA ILE A 64 -3.76 5.87 -14.44
C ILE A 64 -4.00 5.55 -15.91
N GLY A 65 -5.13 4.90 -16.21
CA GLY A 65 -5.49 4.47 -17.56
C GLY A 65 -6.85 3.79 -17.56
N ARG A 66 -7.37 3.47 -18.75
CA ARG A 66 -8.55 2.62 -18.93
C ARG A 66 -8.19 1.18 -18.57
N ALA A 67 -9.14 0.37 -18.12
CA ALA A 67 -8.91 -1.06 -17.90
C ALA A 67 -8.61 -1.83 -19.21
N THR A 68 -8.90 -1.23 -20.37
CA THR A 68 -8.52 -1.71 -21.72
C THR A 68 -7.11 -1.33 -22.15
N ASP A 69 -6.44 -0.37 -21.48
CA ASP A 69 -5.12 0.11 -21.90
C ASP A 69 -4.04 -0.95 -21.59
N THR A 70 -3.14 -1.21 -22.54
CA THR A 70 -2.05 -2.20 -22.37
C THR A 70 -1.01 -1.77 -21.34
N LEU A 71 -0.82 -0.45 -21.18
CA LEU A 71 0.06 0.23 -20.24
C LEU A 71 -0.65 1.50 -19.73
N PRO A 72 -0.55 1.82 -18.43
CA PRO A 72 -1.09 3.08 -17.90
C PRO A 72 -0.23 4.27 -18.32
N SER A 73 -0.84 5.46 -18.28
CA SER A 73 -0.09 6.70 -18.16
C SER A 73 0.63 6.72 -16.81
N VAL A 74 1.96 6.88 -16.83
CA VAL A 74 2.80 7.00 -15.64
C VAL A 74 3.27 8.43 -15.51
N VAL A 75 2.79 9.14 -14.48
CA VAL A 75 3.03 10.58 -14.30
C VAL A 75 3.67 10.85 -12.93
N PRO A 76 4.67 11.75 -12.82
CA PRO A 76 5.14 12.26 -11.53
C PRO A 76 3.98 12.71 -10.64
N HIS A 77 3.87 12.20 -9.42
CA HIS A 77 2.74 12.51 -8.53
C HIS A 77 2.99 13.80 -7.72
N VAL A 78 3.20 14.90 -8.45
CA VAL A 78 3.65 16.20 -7.94
C VAL A 78 2.92 17.33 -8.66
N ILE A 79 2.67 18.42 -7.94
CA ILE A 79 2.05 19.64 -8.43
C ILE A 79 2.84 20.85 -7.95
N ALA A 80 3.07 21.80 -8.85
CA ALA A 80 3.53 23.13 -8.49
C ALA A 80 2.32 24.08 -8.50
N ARG A 81 2.08 24.82 -7.42
CA ARG A 81 1.01 25.82 -7.31
C ARG A 81 1.57 27.21 -7.20
N ARG A 82 1.03 28.13 -8.00
CA ARG A 82 1.48 29.52 -8.00
C ARG A 82 1.13 30.23 -6.69
N HIS A 83 2.03 31.11 -6.23
CA HIS A 83 1.76 32.05 -5.15
C HIS A 83 0.57 32.96 -5.47
N LYS A 84 -0.23 33.28 -4.45
CA LYS A 84 -1.34 34.23 -4.54
C LYS A 84 -0.89 35.67 -4.28
N HIS A 85 0.20 35.85 -3.52
CA HIS A 85 0.75 37.14 -3.12
C HIS A 85 2.29 37.10 -3.23
N SER A 86 2.91 38.23 -3.53
CA SER A 86 4.36 38.35 -3.78
C SER A 86 5.24 38.11 -2.56
N GLU A 87 4.68 38.17 -1.35
CA GLU A 87 5.40 38.00 -0.08
C GLU A 87 5.34 36.56 0.46
N GLN A 88 4.80 35.61 -0.30
CA GLN A 88 4.73 34.22 0.14
C GLN A 88 6.11 33.56 0.11
N VAL A 89 6.52 33.01 1.26
CA VAL A 89 7.73 32.20 1.37
C VAL A 89 7.59 30.96 0.48
N HIS A 90 8.61 30.71 -0.34
CA HIS A 90 8.70 29.52 -1.17
C HIS A 90 8.63 28.25 -0.31
N TYR A 91 7.75 27.33 -0.67
CA TYR A 91 7.58 26.04 0.00
C TYR A 91 7.76 24.90 -1.00
N GLU A 92 8.65 23.97 -0.68
CA GLU A 92 8.84 22.74 -1.43
C GLU A 92 8.85 21.53 -0.48
N ASP A 93 7.99 20.56 -0.79
CA ASP A 93 7.93 19.28 -0.10
C ASP A 93 9.22 18.47 -0.29
N ASN A 94 9.76 17.94 0.79
CA ASN A 94 10.98 17.14 0.76
C ASN A 94 10.80 15.82 0.00
N TRP A 95 11.69 15.52 -0.95
CA TRP A 95 11.70 14.22 -1.63
C TRP A 95 12.64 13.20 -0.97
N LEU A 96 13.95 13.28 -1.24
CA LEU A 96 14.95 12.34 -0.71
C LEU A 96 15.29 12.63 0.77
N LEU A 97 15.11 13.87 1.20
CA LEU A 97 15.23 14.29 2.60
C LEU A 97 14.00 13.89 3.43
N ARG A 98 14.25 13.62 4.71
CA ARG A 98 13.25 13.20 5.70
C ARG A 98 13.72 13.49 7.12
N ASP A 99 12.79 13.46 8.05
CA ASP A 99 13.11 13.55 9.47
C ASP A 99 13.93 12.35 9.96
N GLY A 100 14.72 12.59 11.00
CA GLY A 100 15.54 11.56 11.66
C GLY A 100 16.91 11.30 11.03
N LEU A 101 17.31 11.98 9.95
CA LEU A 101 18.59 11.75 9.26
C LEU A 101 19.83 12.37 9.92
N ASN A 102 19.61 13.45 10.68
CA ASN A 102 20.66 14.30 11.27
C ASN A 102 20.50 14.39 12.79
N LYS A 103 20.02 13.31 13.44
CA LYS A 103 20.07 13.18 14.90
C LYS A 103 21.52 12.83 15.32
N PRO A 104 21.93 13.09 16.57
CA PRO A 104 23.30 12.80 17.04
C PRO A 104 23.76 11.36 16.73
N GLU A 105 22.86 10.39 16.86
CA GLU A 105 23.09 8.97 16.68
C GLU A 105 23.02 8.53 15.20
N SER A 106 22.47 9.35 14.30
CA SER A 106 22.23 8.99 12.89
C SER A 106 23.50 8.62 12.14
N ASN A 107 24.60 9.32 12.40
CA ASN A 107 25.89 9.05 11.75
C ASN A 107 26.50 7.72 12.24
N GLU A 108 26.44 7.44 13.55
CA GLU A 108 26.92 6.19 14.11
C GLU A 108 26.07 5.01 13.63
N GLN A 109 24.73 5.15 13.66
CA GLN A 109 23.80 4.14 13.16
C GLN A 109 24.09 3.78 11.69
N ARG A 110 24.36 4.80 10.86
CA ARG A 110 24.70 4.64 9.44
C ARG A 110 26.00 3.85 9.23
N LEU A 111 27.05 4.20 9.98
CA LEU A 111 28.34 3.50 9.93
C LEU A 111 28.24 2.06 10.44
N ASN A 112 27.50 1.82 11.52
CA ASN A 112 27.28 0.48 12.05
C ASN A 112 26.40 -0.37 11.12
N GLY A 113 25.43 0.23 10.42
CA GLY A 113 24.69 -0.41 9.33
C GLY A 113 25.60 -0.83 8.17
N LEU A 114 26.48 0.06 7.71
CA LEU A 114 27.44 -0.24 6.64
C LEU A 114 28.38 -1.40 7.01
N LYS A 115 28.89 -1.45 8.26
CA LYS A 115 29.69 -2.60 8.73
C LYS A 115 28.93 -3.93 8.65
N MET A 116 27.62 -3.94 8.94
CA MET A 116 26.79 -5.15 8.79
C MET A 116 26.59 -5.53 7.32
N VAL A 117 26.48 -4.55 6.42
CA VAL A 117 26.44 -4.74 4.97
C VAL A 117 27.76 -5.36 4.48
N ASP A 118 28.91 -4.80 4.86
CA ASP A 118 30.23 -5.29 4.46
C ASP A 118 30.49 -6.72 4.95
N GLN A 119 30.14 -7.02 6.21
CA GLN A 119 30.19 -8.38 6.76
C GLN A 119 29.28 -9.35 5.98
N ALA A 120 28.09 -8.90 5.58
CA ALA A 120 27.16 -9.71 4.81
C ALA A 120 27.67 -9.96 3.38
N ILE A 121 28.29 -8.98 2.73
CA ILE A 121 28.96 -9.15 1.43
C ILE A 121 30.10 -10.17 1.57
N TRP A 122 31.04 -9.94 2.49
CA TRP A 122 32.21 -10.80 2.67
C TRP A 122 31.88 -12.25 3.09
N SER A 123 30.79 -12.44 3.84
CA SER A 123 30.33 -13.79 4.22
C SER A 123 29.78 -14.60 3.04
N LYS A 124 29.22 -13.96 2.02
CA LYS A 124 28.76 -14.62 0.80
C LYS A 124 29.94 -14.82 -0.16
N LYS A 125 30.10 -16.05 -0.66
CA LYS A 125 31.08 -16.36 -1.70
C LYS A 125 30.55 -15.94 -3.07
N MET A 126 31.46 -15.59 -3.97
CA MET A 126 31.20 -15.47 -5.41
C MET A 126 30.92 -16.86 -6.00
N SER A 127 30.37 -16.93 -7.21
CA SER A 127 30.01 -18.19 -7.89
C SER A 127 31.20 -19.11 -8.14
N ASN A 128 32.42 -18.57 -8.19
CA ASN A 128 33.67 -19.34 -8.26
C ASN A 128 34.14 -19.92 -6.90
N GLY A 129 33.36 -19.76 -5.83
CA GLY A 129 33.66 -20.26 -4.49
C GLY A 129 34.67 -19.43 -3.67
N VAL A 130 35.23 -18.37 -4.26
CA VAL A 130 36.17 -17.43 -3.63
C VAL A 130 35.39 -16.32 -2.89
N ARG A 131 35.98 -15.74 -1.85
CA ARG A 131 35.43 -14.54 -1.20
C ARG A 131 35.68 -13.31 -2.06
N ARG A 132 34.72 -12.38 -2.10
CA ARG A 132 34.88 -11.08 -2.74
C ARG A 132 36.00 -10.29 -2.05
N THR A 133 36.99 -9.83 -2.81
CA THR A 133 37.99 -8.87 -2.32
C THR A 133 37.33 -7.48 -2.23
N PRO A 134 37.28 -6.83 -1.06
CA PRO A 134 36.69 -5.50 -0.94
C PRO A 134 37.57 -4.44 -1.60
N VAL A 135 36.94 -3.39 -2.13
CA VAL A 135 37.63 -2.25 -2.75
C VAL A 135 37.55 -1.04 -1.81
N SER A 136 38.67 -0.35 -1.58
CA SER A 136 38.64 0.85 -0.74
C SER A 136 38.08 2.05 -1.50
N ALA A 137 37.09 2.72 -0.91
CA ALA A 137 36.56 3.99 -1.42
C ALA A 137 37.66 5.07 -1.56
N GLU A 138 38.77 4.98 -0.82
CA GLU A 138 39.92 5.88 -0.94
C GLU A 138 40.66 5.71 -2.27
N GLN A 139 40.72 4.48 -2.80
CA GLN A 139 41.32 4.20 -4.11
C GLN A 139 40.47 4.80 -5.24
N ALA A 140 39.14 4.71 -5.13
CA ALA A 140 38.20 5.40 -6.01
C ALA A 140 38.37 6.92 -5.91
N ARG A 141 38.40 7.46 -4.69
CA ARG A 141 38.54 8.89 -4.38
C ARG A 141 39.80 9.51 -4.97
N ALA A 142 40.93 8.81 -4.90
CA ALA A 142 42.20 9.29 -5.44
C ALA A 142 42.12 9.62 -6.95
N TYR A 143 41.33 8.85 -7.71
CA TYR A 143 41.03 9.13 -9.12
C TYR A 143 39.87 10.13 -9.28
N ASN A 144 38.72 9.86 -8.65
CA ASN A 144 37.48 10.62 -8.85
C ASN A 144 37.64 12.11 -8.50
N CYS A 145 38.41 12.46 -7.47
CA CYS A 145 38.65 13.85 -7.12
C CYS A 145 39.49 14.64 -8.14
N GLN A 146 40.16 13.96 -9.08
CA GLN A 146 40.92 14.57 -10.18
C GLN A 146 40.10 14.69 -11.48
N VAL A 147 38.90 14.10 -11.55
CA VAL A 147 38.08 14.15 -12.77
C VAL A 147 37.49 15.55 -12.96
N CYS A 148 37.76 16.13 -14.13
CA CYS A 148 37.02 17.28 -14.65
C CYS A 148 35.98 16.79 -15.68
N PRO A 149 34.74 17.33 -15.68
CA PRO A 149 33.75 16.96 -16.68
C PRO A 149 34.15 17.44 -18.09
N ALA A 150 33.84 16.62 -19.09
CA ALA A 150 33.91 17.02 -20.50
C ALA A 150 32.60 17.70 -20.92
N VAL A 151 32.68 18.81 -21.66
CA VAL A 151 31.51 19.47 -22.25
C VAL A 151 31.13 18.74 -23.55
N LEU A 152 29.94 18.15 -23.60
CA LEU A 152 29.41 17.47 -24.79
C LEU A 152 28.68 18.44 -25.73
N ASP A 153 27.80 19.26 -25.17
CA ASP A 153 27.06 20.33 -25.85
C ASP A 153 27.18 21.60 -25.00
N SER A 154 27.28 22.77 -25.63
CA SER A 154 27.22 24.06 -24.94
C SER A 154 25.87 24.36 -24.28
N SER A 155 24.82 23.62 -24.65
CA SER A 155 23.50 23.65 -24.03
C SER A 155 22.98 22.23 -23.83
N SER A 156 22.47 21.93 -22.64
CA SER A 156 21.83 20.65 -22.32
C SER A 156 20.62 20.31 -23.20
N ARG A 157 20.04 21.32 -23.88
CA ARG A 157 18.74 21.31 -24.59
C ARG A 157 17.51 21.14 -23.70
N VAL A 158 17.72 20.86 -22.41
CA VAL A 158 16.67 20.87 -21.39
C VAL A 158 16.37 22.32 -21.04
N LYS A 159 15.10 22.62 -20.74
CA LYS A 159 14.62 23.98 -20.40
C LYS A 159 13.76 23.90 -19.15
N TRP A 160 13.70 25.00 -18.40
CA TRP A 160 12.66 25.17 -17.39
C TRP A 160 11.28 25.19 -18.05
N THR A 161 10.27 24.74 -17.31
CA THR A 161 8.87 24.87 -17.70
C THR A 161 8.53 26.34 -17.91
N ASN A 162 7.88 26.67 -19.03
CA ASN A 162 7.52 28.06 -19.35
C ASN A 162 6.40 28.56 -18.43
N THR A 163 6.76 29.41 -17.47
CA THR A 163 5.85 30.04 -16.50
C THR A 163 5.38 31.45 -16.91
N SER A 164 5.75 31.96 -18.10
CA SER A 164 5.46 33.34 -18.52
C SER A 164 3.95 33.66 -18.60
N GLN A 165 3.09 32.67 -18.86
CA GLN A 165 1.63 32.83 -18.84
C GLN A 165 1.03 32.80 -17.42
N GLN A 166 1.86 32.71 -16.38
CA GLN A 166 1.48 32.64 -14.97
C GLN A 166 0.42 31.57 -14.65
N PRO A 167 0.56 30.33 -15.13
CA PRO A 167 -0.41 29.26 -14.87
C PRO A 167 -0.62 29.06 -13.37
N GLN A 168 -1.88 28.87 -12.94
CA GLN A 168 -2.21 28.73 -11.52
C GLN A 168 -1.57 27.47 -10.89
N TYR A 169 -1.36 26.43 -11.71
CA TYR A 169 -0.70 25.21 -11.32
C TYR A 169 0.00 24.57 -12.52
N LEU A 170 0.97 23.70 -12.25
CA LEU A 170 1.65 22.82 -13.20
C LEU A 170 1.68 21.41 -12.60
N VAL A 171 1.59 20.37 -13.41
CA VAL A 171 1.43 18.97 -12.96
C VAL A 171 2.50 18.08 -13.59
N GLY A 172 2.95 17.07 -12.86
CA GLY A 172 3.76 16.01 -13.44
C GLY A 172 5.19 16.46 -13.72
N GLU A 173 5.68 16.19 -14.93
CA GLU A 173 7.02 16.62 -15.35
C GLU A 173 7.14 18.15 -15.39
N GLU A 174 6.09 18.85 -15.82
CA GLU A 174 6.06 20.33 -15.84
C GLU A 174 6.27 20.93 -14.44
N ALA A 175 5.79 20.27 -13.38
CA ALA A 175 6.03 20.66 -12.00
C ALA A 175 7.48 20.38 -11.54
N LEU A 176 8.10 19.29 -12.00
CA LEU A 176 9.50 18.97 -11.68
C LEU A 176 10.46 20.02 -12.26
N TYR A 177 10.19 20.47 -13.49
CA TYR A 177 11.01 21.44 -14.22
C TYR A 177 10.59 22.91 -14.01
N VAL A 178 9.81 23.26 -12.97
CA VAL A 178 9.64 24.68 -12.58
C VAL A 178 10.97 25.24 -12.07
N ASN A 179 11.38 26.42 -12.52
CA ASN A 179 12.59 27.07 -12.01
C ASN A 179 12.43 27.34 -10.49
N PRO A 180 13.39 26.96 -9.62
CA PRO A 180 13.33 27.24 -8.18
C PRO A 180 13.18 28.72 -7.81
N SER A 181 13.55 29.64 -8.70
CA SER A 181 13.34 31.09 -8.53
C SER A 181 11.93 31.59 -8.89
N ASP A 182 11.08 30.75 -9.49
CA ASP A 182 9.71 31.14 -9.83
C ASP A 182 8.78 31.11 -8.60
N CYS A 183 7.70 31.91 -8.67
CA CYS A 183 6.69 32.07 -7.62
C CYS A 183 5.72 30.88 -7.50
N TYR A 184 6.25 29.67 -7.30
CA TYR A 184 5.49 28.42 -7.11
C TYR A 184 5.94 27.68 -5.86
N ASN A 185 4.97 27.05 -5.18
CA ASN A 185 5.22 26.04 -4.16
C ASN A 185 5.05 24.64 -4.77
N VAL A 186 5.95 23.70 -4.44
CA VAL A 186 5.93 22.32 -4.96
C VAL A 186 5.43 21.37 -3.88
N HIS A 187 4.36 20.63 -4.16
CA HIS A 187 3.72 19.73 -3.20
C HIS A 187 3.69 18.30 -3.75
N TRP A 188 3.91 17.32 -2.86
CA TRP A 188 3.86 15.90 -3.13
C TRP A 188 2.68 15.29 -2.34
N PRO A 189 1.47 15.16 -2.92
CA PRO A 189 0.26 14.85 -2.14
C PRO A 189 0.25 13.49 -1.42
N ILE A 190 1.17 12.59 -1.77
CA ILE A 190 1.36 11.31 -1.10
C ILE A 190 2.83 11.15 -0.71
N ARG A 191 3.11 10.93 0.59
CA ARG A 191 4.43 10.55 1.08
C ARG A 191 4.34 9.24 1.87
N ARG A 192 5.30 8.34 1.67
CA ARG A 192 5.38 7.01 2.31
C ARG A 192 4.10 6.15 2.17
N GLY A 193 3.41 6.27 1.04
CA GLY A 193 2.14 5.57 0.77
C GLY A 193 0.92 6.12 1.51
N GLN A 194 0.99 7.28 2.16
CA GLN A 194 -0.13 7.94 2.83
C GLN A 194 -0.30 9.38 2.31
N LEU A 195 -1.47 9.98 2.53
CA LEU A 195 -1.69 11.40 2.23
C LEU A 195 -0.69 12.27 3.01
N ASN A 196 -0.08 13.24 2.32
CA ASN A 196 0.98 14.08 2.90
C ASN A 196 0.42 15.23 3.75
N VAL A 197 -0.16 14.89 4.90
CA VAL A 197 -0.74 15.87 5.83
C VAL A 197 0.34 16.44 6.76
N HIS A 198 0.50 17.76 6.78
CA HIS A 198 1.49 18.49 7.59
C HIS A 198 1.06 19.93 7.91
N SER A 199 1.80 20.62 8.78
CA SER A 199 1.50 22.00 9.21
C SER A 199 1.86 23.09 8.20
N GLY A 200 2.78 22.81 7.26
CA GLY A 200 3.19 23.75 6.21
C GLY A 200 2.12 23.99 5.12
N PRO A 201 2.32 24.98 4.22
CA PRO A 201 1.45 25.25 3.07
C PRO A 201 1.14 23.99 2.25
N GLY A 202 -0.12 23.80 1.84
CA GLY A 202 -0.56 22.61 1.10
C GLY A 202 -0.84 21.37 1.97
N GLY A 203 -0.40 21.34 3.23
CA GLY A 203 -0.46 20.15 4.08
C GLY A 203 -1.79 19.88 4.79
N SER A 204 -2.83 20.70 4.63
CA SER A 204 -4.16 20.36 5.17
C SER A 204 -4.79 19.24 4.34
N LEU A 205 -5.58 18.36 4.98
CA LEU A 205 -6.28 17.27 4.27
C LEU A 205 -7.09 17.79 3.06
N SER A 206 -7.75 18.94 3.20
CA SER A 206 -8.47 19.61 2.11
C SER A 206 -7.57 20.09 0.96
N ALA A 207 -6.36 20.57 1.25
CA ALA A 207 -5.41 21.01 0.23
C ALA A 207 -4.79 19.81 -0.49
N VAL A 208 -4.40 18.77 0.25
CA VAL A 208 -3.91 17.49 -0.31
C VAL A 208 -4.95 16.86 -1.25
N LEU A 209 -6.23 16.84 -0.86
CA LEU A 209 -7.32 16.36 -1.71
C LEU A 209 -7.53 17.23 -2.96
N ALA A 210 -7.47 18.56 -2.82
CA ALA A 210 -7.56 19.46 -3.98
C ALA A 210 -6.39 19.27 -4.95
N ASP A 211 -5.20 18.94 -4.45
CA ASP A 211 -4.01 18.64 -5.24
C ASP A 211 -4.14 17.29 -5.97
N LEU A 212 -4.60 16.24 -5.27
CA LEU A 212 -4.95 14.96 -5.91
C LEU A 212 -6.00 15.14 -7.01
N GLN A 213 -7.10 15.85 -6.72
CA GLN A 213 -8.14 16.16 -7.70
C GLN A 213 -7.55 16.89 -8.92
N THR A 214 -6.67 17.87 -8.69
CA THR A 214 -6.05 18.66 -9.77
C THR A 214 -5.15 17.79 -10.63
N ILE A 215 -4.25 17.00 -10.03
CA ILE A 215 -3.34 16.11 -10.76
C ILE A 215 -4.13 15.06 -11.55
N TRP A 216 -5.08 14.38 -10.92
CA TRP A 216 -5.81 13.28 -11.55
C TRP A 216 -6.71 13.79 -12.67
N SER A 217 -7.41 14.91 -12.47
CA SER A 217 -8.19 15.56 -13.53
C SER A 217 -7.30 16.01 -14.70
N HIS A 218 -6.14 16.61 -14.42
CA HIS A 218 -5.19 17.01 -15.45
C HIS A 218 -4.69 15.80 -16.25
N THR A 219 -4.33 14.70 -15.60
CA THR A 219 -3.86 13.48 -16.29
C THR A 219 -4.96 12.81 -17.11
N ILE A 220 -6.19 12.71 -16.58
CA ILE A 220 -7.35 12.18 -17.34
C ILE A 220 -7.60 13.02 -18.60
N HIS A 221 -7.60 14.35 -18.47
CA HIS A 221 -7.82 15.24 -19.60
C HIS A 221 -6.68 15.21 -20.63
N LYS A 222 -5.41 15.32 -20.18
CA LYS A 222 -4.24 15.51 -21.04
C LYS A 222 -3.67 14.21 -21.60
N ASN A 223 -3.68 13.13 -20.83
CA ASN A 223 -3.05 11.86 -21.22
C ASN A 223 -4.04 10.81 -21.71
N MET A 224 -5.32 10.88 -21.29
CA MET A 224 -6.34 9.91 -21.72
C MET A 224 -7.33 10.48 -22.76
N ASP A 225 -7.28 11.79 -23.02
CA ASP A 225 -8.22 12.54 -23.88
C ASP A 225 -9.69 12.36 -23.47
N ILE A 226 -9.96 12.49 -22.17
CA ILE A 226 -11.31 12.37 -21.60
C ILE A 226 -11.73 13.74 -21.02
N PRO A 227 -12.74 14.41 -21.61
CA PRO A 227 -13.29 15.64 -21.04
C PRO A 227 -13.90 15.38 -19.66
N LEU A 228 -13.58 16.21 -18.67
CA LEU A 228 -14.00 16.00 -17.28
C LEU A 228 -15.52 15.95 -17.08
N LYS A 229 -16.27 16.68 -17.92
CA LYS A 229 -17.75 16.63 -17.98
C LYS A 229 -18.33 15.26 -18.29
N ASP A 230 -17.54 14.37 -18.91
CA ASP A 230 -17.95 13.06 -19.39
C ASP A 230 -17.59 11.95 -18.38
N LEU A 231 -16.93 12.28 -17.26
CA LEU A 231 -16.64 11.33 -16.16
C LEU A 231 -17.89 10.66 -15.56
N LYS A 232 -19.06 11.27 -15.71
CA LYS A 232 -20.37 10.67 -15.41
C LYS A 232 -20.67 9.37 -16.19
N TYR A 233 -19.99 9.11 -17.30
CA TYR A 233 -20.08 7.87 -18.07
C TYR A 233 -19.02 6.85 -17.65
N TYR A 234 -18.02 7.28 -16.88
CA TYR A 234 -16.93 6.44 -16.40
C TYR A 234 -17.15 5.98 -14.97
N ARG A 235 -16.67 4.77 -14.70
CA ARG A 235 -16.46 4.20 -13.37
C ARG A 235 -14.97 4.20 -13.05
N CYS A 236 -14.59 4.09 -11.78
CA CYS A 236 -13.17 4.03 -11.39
C CYS A 236 -12.83 2.89 -10.42
N ILE A 237 -11.65 2.30 -10.58
CA ILE A 237 -11.08 1.34 -9.62
C ILE A 237 -9.90 2.04 -8.94
N LEU A 238 -10.03 2.28 -7.63
CA LEU A 238 -9.01 2.90 -6.80
C LEU A 238 -8.21 1.81 -6.09
N LEU A 239 -6.91 1.75 -6.36
CA LEU A 239 -5.98 0.94 -5.58
C LEU A 239 -5.59 1.70 -4.30
N VAL A 240 -5.61 1.00 -3.17
CA VAL A 240 -5.26 1.53 -1.84
C VAL A 240 -4.18 0.69 -1.15
N PRO A 241 -3.39 1.27 -0.23
CA PRO A 241 -2.39 0.53 0.54
C PRO A 241 -3.01 -0.62 1.36
N ASP A 242 -2.23 -1.68 1.62
CA ASP A 242 -2.72 -2.80 2.44
C ASP A 242 -3.08 -2.38 3.88
N ILE A 243 -2.31 -1.42 4.41
CA ILE A 243 -2.58 -0.71 5.67
C ILE A 243 -3.04 0.71 5.30
N TYR A 244 -4.35 0.87 5.13
CA TYR A 244 -4.98 2.13 4.74
C TYR A 244 -5.49 2.93 5.95
N ASN A 245 -5.56 4.25 5.80
CA ASN A 245 -6.29 5.12 6.72
C ASN A 245 -7.75 5.24 6.24
N ARG A 246 -8.72 4.75 7.03
CA ARG A 246 -10.16 4.76 6.70
C ARG A 246 -10.67 6.16 6.33
N GLN A 247 -10.34 7.18 7.12
CA GLN A 247 -10.75 8.57 6.87
C GLN A 247 -10.17 9.09 5.54
N HIS A 248 -8.89 8.85 5.26
CA HIS A 248 -8.28 9.27 4.01
C HIS A 248 -8.95 8.62 2.79
N ILE A 249 -9.26 7.32 2.87
CA ILE A 249 -9.95 6.62 1.78
C ILE A 249 -11.41 7.11 1.64
N LYS A 250 -12.13 7.37 2.75
CA LYS A 250 -13.46 8.00 2.74
C LYS A 250 -13.45 9.31 1.95
N GLU A 251 -12.50 10.20 2.22
CA GLU A 251 -12.42 11.49 1.52
C GLU A 251 -12.01 11.36 0.05
N VAL A 252 -11.12 10.43 -0.30
CA VAL A 252 -10.73 10.19 -1.71
C VAL A 252 -11.90 9.59 -2.50
N VAL A 253 -12.67 8.67 -1.91
CA VAL A 253 -13.92 8.14 -2.49
C VAL A 253 -14.94 9.26 -2.71
N ASN A 254 -15.09 10.13 -1.70
CA ASN A 254 -15.96 11.29 -1.77
C ASN A 254 -15.56 12.27 -2.89
N MET A 255 -14.27 12.57 -3.01
CA MET A 255 -13.70 13.39 -4.09
C MET A 255 -13.97 12.78 -5.48
N LEU A 256 -13.73 11.48 -5.66
CA LEU A 256 -13.93 10.80 -6.94
C LEU A 256 -15.41 10.80 -7.36
N LEU A 257 -16.32 10.41 -6.46
CA LEU A 257 -17.75 10.33 -6.79
C LEU A 257 -18.42 11.70 -6.86
N LEU A 258 -18.16 12.61 -5.91
CA LEU A 258 -18.93 13.86 -5.80
C LEU A 258 -18.27 15.06 -6.48
N HIS A 259 -16.93 15.18 -6.46
CA HIS A 259 -16.24 16.36 -7.01
C HIS A 259 -15.75 16.12 -8.45
N MET A 260 -15.21 14.94 -8.75
CA MET A 260 -14.82 14.56 -10.12
C MET A 260 -15.99 14.01 -10.94
N GLY A 261 -17.00 13.43 -10.28
CA GLY A 261 -18.26 13.05 -10.91
C GLY A 261 -18.28 11.67 -11.58
N PHE A 262 -17.41 10.74 -11.16
CA PHE A 262 -17.50 9.33 -11.57
C PHE A 262 -18.86 8.73 -11.16
N SER A 263 -19.44 7.86 -12.00
CA SER A 263 -20.76 7.25 -11.73
C SER A 263 -20.72 6.14 -10.69
N GLY A 264 -19.56 5.48 -10.54
CA GLY A 264 -19.33 4.47 -9.52
C GLY A 264 -17.84 4.19 -9.30
N ILE A 265 -17.52 3.62 -8.14
CA ILE A 265 -16.17 3.31 -7.70
C ILE A 265 -16.07 1.91 -7.09
N ILE A 266 -14.91 1.28 -7.27
CA ILE A 266 -14.45 0.15 -6.46
C ILE A 266 -13.16 0.56 -5.77
N VAL A 267 -12.99 0.13 -4.53
CA VAL A 267 -11.76 0.30 -3.75
C VAL A 267 -11.17 -1.08 -3.51
N HIS A 268 -9.90 -1.29 -3.85
CA HIS A 268 -9.23 -2.58 -3.65
C HIS A 268 -7.77 -2.42 -3.19
N GLN A 269 -7.31 -3.33 -2.35
CA GLN A 269 -5.94 -3.32 -1.80
C GLN A 269 -4.88 -3.64 -2.88
N GLU A 270 -3.75 -2.93 -2.82
CA GLU A 270 -2.63 -3.00 -3.77
C GLU A 270 -2.00 -4.40 -3.86
N SER A 271 -1.91 -5.16 -2.77
CA SER A 271 -1.35 -6.51 -2.77
C SER A 271 -2.24 -7.52 -3.50
N VAL A 272 -3.56 -7.47 -3.29
CA VAL A 272 -4.51 -8.34 -3.99
C VAL A 272 -4.55 -7.99 -5.48
N CYS A 273 -4.45 -6.71 -5.82
CA CYS A 273 -4.28 -6.34 -7.22
C CYS A 273 -2.94 -6.86 -7.78
N ALA A 274 -1.87 -6.94 -6.99
CA ALA A 274 -0.63 -7.56 -7.45
C ALA A 274 -0.78 -9.06 -7.73
N THR A 275 -1.57 -9.81 -6.95
CA THR A 275 -1.84 -11.23 -7.21
C THR A 275 -2.70 -11.43 -8.46
N PHE A 276 -3.75 -10.63 -8.67
CA PHE A 276 -4.52 -10.62 -9.92
C PHE A 276 -3.68 -10.25 -11.14
N GLY A 277 -2.81 -9.23 -11.03
CA GLY A 277 -1.97 -8.76 -12.14
C GLY A 277 -0.84 -9.72 -12.52
N SER A 278 -0.36 -10.53 -11.58
CA SER A 278 0.59 -11.62 -11.84
C SER A 278 -0.11 -12.91 -12.31
N GLY A 279 -1.34 -13.15 -11.85
CA GLY A 279 -2.09 -14.39 -12.07
C GLY A 279 -1.75 -15.48 -11.04
N LEU A 280 -1.35 -15.09 -9.83
CA LEU A 280 -1.13 -15.98 -8.70
C LEU A 280 -2.39 -15.96 -7.81
N SER A 281 -2.89 -17.12 -7.35
CA SER A 281 -4.00 -17.17 -6.39
C SER A 281 -3.54 -16.96 -4.94
N SER A 282 -2.35 -17.46 -4.61
CA SER A 282 -1.72 -17.34 -3.30
C SER A 282 -0.27 -16.86 -3.43
N ALA A 283 0.12 -15.81 -2.70
CA ALA A 283 1.51 -15.34 -2.65
C ALA A 283 1.80 -14.46 -1.43
N CYS A 284 3.05 -14.48 -0.95
CA CYS A 284 3.58 -13.41 -0.12
C CYS A 284 3.97 -12.24 -1.02
N VAL A 285 3.14 -11.19 -1.03
CA VAL A 285 3.36 -9.98 -1.85
C VAL A 285 4.27 -9.00 -1.13
N VAL A 286 5.28 -8.50 -1.84
CA VAL A 286 6.28 -7.55 -1.37
C VAL A 286 6.35 -6.38 -2.36
N ASP A 287 5.64 -5.28 -2.09
CA ASP A 287 5.71 -4.05 -2.89
C ASP A 287 6.83 -3.15 -2.37
N VAL A 288 7.96 -3.08 -3.09
CA VAL A 288 9.05 -2.17 -2.77
C VAL A 288 8.87 -0.88 -3.59
N GLY A 289 8.32 0.16 -2.96
CA GLY A 289 8.08 1.46 -3.57
C GLY A 289 9.28 2.42 -3.48
N ASP A 290 9.04 3.69 -3.82
CA ASP A 290 10.05 4.76 -3.66
C ASP A 290 10.26 5.11 -2.17
N GLN A 291 9.19 5.23 -1.38
CA GLN A 291 9.26 5.76 0.00
C GLN A 291 8.71 4.82 1.09
N LYS A 292 8.10 3.70 0.69
CA LYS A 292 7.55 2.64 1.54
C LYS A 292 7.88 1.27 0.96
N THR A 293 7.79 0.24 1.80
CA THR A 293 7.72 -1.15 1.37
C THR A 293 6.53 -1.84 2.05
N SER A 294 5.53 -2.29 1.30
CA SER A 294 4.40 -3.07 1.83
C SER A 294 4.71 -4.56 1.76
N LEU A 295 4.27 -5.32 2.76
CA LEU A 295 4.27 -6.78 2.74
C LEU A 295 2.92 -7.33 3.20
N CYS A 296 2.38 -8.30 2.47
CA CYS A 296 1.18 -9.01 2.87
C CYS A 296 1.12 -10.40 2.24
N CYS A 297 0.70 -11.39 3.02
CA CYS A 297 0.31 -12.69 2.51
C CYS A 297 -1.15 -12.62 1.99
N VAL A 298 -1.35 -12.99 0.73
CA VAL A 298 -2.64 -12.99 0.04
C VAL A 298 -2.98 -14.41 -0.38
N GLU A 299 -4.17 -14.88 -0.03
CA GLU A 299 -4.72 -16.20 -0.42
C GLU A 299 -6.14 -15.97 -0.99
N ASP A 300 -6.39 -16.45 -2.21
CA ASP A 300 -7.69 -16.45 -2.90
C ASP A 300 -8.41 -15.09 -2.91
N GLY A 301 -7.65 -14.03 -3.18
CA GLY A 301 -8.16 -12.65 -3.22
C GLY A 301 -8.21 -11.94 -1.87
N VAL A 302 -7.83 -12.61 -0.76
CA VAL A 302 -7.93 -12.06 0.60
C VAL A 302 -6.54 -11.74 1.16
N SER A 303 -6.32 -10.46 1.49
CA SER A 303 -5.13 -9.97 2.20
C SER A 303 -5.23 -10.27 3.71
N HIS A 304 -4.45 -11.22 4.22
CA HIS A 304 -4.51 -11.62 5.63
C HIS A 304 -4.03 -10.51 6.58
N ARG A 305 -4.95 -9.94 7.37
CA ARG A 305 -4.70 -8.80 8.28
C ARG A 305 -3.45 -8.96 9.16
N ASN A 306 -3.24 -10.14 9.75
CA ASN A 306 -2.11 -10.41 10.66
C ASN A 306 -0.75 -10.39 9.96
N SER A 307 -0.69 -10.65 8.65
CA SER A 307 0.55 -10.67 7.87
C SER A 307 1.02 -9.29 7.40
N ARG A 308 0.17 -8.26 7.55
CA ARG A 308 0.38 -6.93 6.96
C ARG A 308 1.48 -6.16 7.70
N LEU A 309 2.52 -5.79 6.97
CA LEU A 309 3.60 -4.92 7.40
C LEU A 309 3.76 -3.77 6.40
N CYS A 310 4.03 -2.57 6.88
CA CYS A 310 4.52 -1.46 6.05
C CYS A 310 5.81 -0.92 6.65
N LEU A 311 6.90 -0.97 5.89
CA LEU A 311 8.21 -0.47 6.28
C LEU A 311 8.38 0.95 5.75
N GLY A 312 8.82 1.86 6.60
CA GLY A 312 8.95 3.30 6.32
C GLY A 312 10.17 3.66 5.45
N TYR A 313 10.61 2.79 4.55
CA TYR A 313 11.73 3.01 3.63
C TYR A 313 11.50 2.38 2.25
N GLY A 314 12.22 2.88 1.24
CA GLY A 314 12.18 2.37 -0.14
C GLY A 314 13.33 2.85 -1.02
N GLY A 315 13.10 2.91 -2.34
CA GLY A 315 14.08 3.33 -3.34
C GLY A 315 14.72 4.72 -3.13
N ALA A 316 14.00 5.69 -2.56
CA ALA A 316 14.51 7.00 -2.19
C ALA A 316 15.59 6.92 -1.09
N ASP A 317 15.39 6.06 -0.10
CA ASP A 317 16.37 5.86 0.97
C ASP A 317 17.63 5.17 0.45
N VAL A 318 17.51 4.24 -0.52
CA VAL A 318 18.65 3.67 -1.27
C VAL A 318 19.36 4.75 -2.11
N THR A 319 18.61 5.62 -2.79
CA THR A 319 19.14 6.74 -3.59
C THR A 319 20.00 7.67 -2.72
N ARG A 320 19.51 8.02 -1.53
CA ARG A 320 20.21 8.85 -0.56
C ARG A 320 21.45 8.16 0.03
N THR A 321 21.37 6.86 0.35
CA THR A 321 22.55 6.10 0.78
C THR A 321 23.59 6.01 -0.34
N LEU A 322 23.19 5.90 -1.61
CA LEU A 322 24.12 5.95 -2.73
C LEU A 322 24.89 7.28 -2.78
N LEU A 323 24.22 8.45 -2.69
CA LEU A 323 24.92 9.74 -2.66
C LEU A 323 25.98 9.78 -1.54
N TRP A 324 25.62 9.35 -0.33
CA TRP A 324 26.56 9.32 0.79
C TRP A 324 27.80 8.43 0.53
N LEU A 325 27.62 7.28 -0.14
CA LEU A 325 28.71 6.41 -0.54
C LEU A 325 29.54 7.03 -1.69
N LEU A 326 28.90 7.61 -2.70
CA LEU A 326 29.56 8.33 -3.79
C LEU A 326 30.44 9.49 -3.26
N GLN A 327 29.94 10.28 -2.30
CA GLN A 327 30.70 11.37 -1.67
C GLN A 327 31.95 10.87 -0.93
N ARG A 328 31.88 9.68 -0.31
CA ARG A 328 33.06 9.01 0.30
C ARG A 328 34.07 8.61 -0.78
N ALA A 329 33.59 8.00 -1.86
CA ALA A 329 34.36 7.67 -3.07
C ALA A 329 34.77 8.89 -3.92
N GLY A 330 34.52 10.14 -3.47
CA GLY A 330 34.99 11.36 -4.13
C GLY A 330 34.16 11.82 -5.33
N PHE A 331 32.83 11.67 -5.28
CA PHE A 331 31.89 12.01 -6.35
C PHE A 331 32.28 13.28 -7.15
N PRO A 332 32.51 13.17 -8.47
CA PRO A 332 33.00 14.29 -9.29
C PRO A 332 32.06 15.50 -9.37
N TYR A 333 30.74 15.30 -9.30
CA TYR A 333 29.76 16.39 -9.26
C TYR A 333 29.56 16.85 -7.81
N ARG A 334 30.36 17.86 -7.41
CA ARG A 334 30.50 18.28 -6.00
C ARG A 334 29.32 19.11 -5.48
N ASP A 335 28.64 19.83 -6.37
CA ASP A 335 27.55 20.76 -6.04
C ASP A 335 26.17 20.08 -5.99
N CYS A 336 26.14 18.74 -5.90
CA CYS A 336 24.93 17.93 -5.89
C CYS A 336 24.21 18.02 -4.53
N GLU A 337 22.97 18.52 -4.52
CA GLU A 337 22.18 18.71 -3.31
C GLU A 337 20.93 17.81 -3.24
N LEU A 338 20.60 17.34 -2.03
CA LEU A 338 19.34 16.61 -1.80
C LEU A 338 18.10 17.52 -1.71
N SER A 339 18.29 18.84 -1.71
CA SER A 339 17.27 19.89 -1.85
C SER A 339 16.85 20.10 -3.31
N SER A 340 17.75 19.85 -4.26
CA SER A 340 17.52 20.10 -5.68
C SER A 340 16.69 18.99 -6.33
N ARG A 341 15.56 19.36 -6.96
CA ARG A 341 14.70 18.42 -7.71
C ARG A 341 15.46 17.66 -8.79
N LEU A 342 16.27 18.38 -9.57
CA LEU A 342 16.96 17.80 -10.72
C LEU A 342 18.12 16.91 -10.28
N ASP A 343 18.79 17.23 -9.17
CA ASP A 343 19.76 16.34 -8.55
C ASP A 343 19.10 15.08 -8.00
N CYS A 344 17.93 15.20 -7.36
CA CYS A 344 17.18 14.04 -6.90
C CYS A 344 16.76 13.10 -8.07
N VAL A 345 16.46 13.65 -9.25
CA VAL A 345 16.24 12.87 -10.48
C VAL A 345 17.53 12.20 -10.95
N LEU A 346 18.64 12.96 -11.05
CA LEU A 346 19.95 12.44 -11.43
C LEU A 346 20.38 11.28 -10.52
N LEU A 347 20.32 11.45 -9.20
CA LEU A 347 20.72 10.43 -8.23
C LEU A 347 19.91 9.14 -8.37
N GLN A 348 18.63 9.25 -8.76
CA GLN A 348 17.81 8.07 -9.07
C GLN A 348 18.26 7.37 -10.34
N GLN A 349 18.57 8.11 -11.40
CA GLN A 349 19.15 7.57 -12.61
C GLN A 349 20.48 6.87 -12.31
N LEU A 350 21.37 7.47 -11.51
CA LEU A 350 22.64 6.85 -11.09
C LEU A 350 22.40 5.55 -10.31
N LYS A 351 21.43 5.53 -9.39
CA LYS A 351 21.00 4.31 -8.68
C LYS A 351 20.47 3.25 -9.65
N GLU A 352 19.55 3.60 -10.54
CA GLU A 352 18.95 2.65 -11.49
C GLU A 352 19.92 2.15 -12.56
N THR A 353 20.97 2.91 -12.86
CA THR A 353 22.00 2.53 -13.83
C THR A 353 23.12 1.68 -13.21
N PHE A 354 23.59 2.04 -12.00
CA PHE A 354 24.81 1.45 -11.43
C PHE A 354 24.57 0.41 -10.33
N CYS A 355 23.47 0.47 -9.59
CA CYS A 355 23.27 -0.42 -8.44
C CYS A 355 22.87 -1.85 -8.82
N HIS A 356 23.39 -2.83 -8.07
CA HIS A 356 23.10 -4.25 -8.27
C HIS A 356 23.06 -5.01 -6.93
N LEU A 357 22.49 -6.23 -6.95
CA LEU A 357 22.56 -7.21 -5.88
C LEU A 357 23.35 -8.49 -6.29
N ASP A 358 23.95 -8.45 -7.48
CA ASP A 358 24.90 -9.43 -8.01
C ASP A 358 26.21 -9.43 -7.21
N GLN A 359 26.72 -10.61 -6.82
CA GLN A 359 27.97 -10.75 -6.05
C GLN A 359 29.21 -10.86 -6.93
N ASP A 360 29.06 -11.31 -8.17
CA ASP A 360 30.17 -11.61 -9.07
C ASP A 360 30.68 -10.34 -9.76
N ILE A 361 29.85 -9.30 -9.82
CA ILE A 361 30.25 -7.93 -10.20
C ILE A 361 31.09 -7.32 -9.07
N CYS A 362 32.41 -7.51 -9.11
CA CYS A 362 33.37 -6.99 -8.12
C CYS A 362 34.53 -6.21 -8.74
N GLY A 363 35.36 -5.60 -7.88
CA GLY A 363 36.48 -4.76 -8.31
C GLY A 363 36.08 -3.30 -8.59
N LEU A 364 37.09 -2.47 -8.80
CA LEU A 364 36.94 -1.07 -9.20
C LEU A 364 36.65 -1.02 -10.70
N MET A 365 35.54 -0.40 -11.09
CA MET A 365 35.14 -0.26 -12.50
C MET A 365 35.02 1.22 -12.88
N ASP A 366 35.47 1.56 -14.08
CA ASP A 366 35.18 2.83 -14.74
C ASP A 366 33.72 2.86 -15.22
N HIS A 367 33.05 3.99 -15.01
CA HIS A 367 31.69 4.29 -15.44
C HIS A 367 31.62 5.75 -15.91
N GLU A 368 30.57 6.11 -16.63
CA GLU A 368 30.28 7.49 -16.98
C GLU A 368 28.81 7.86 -16.75
N PHE A 369 28.56 9.15 -16.51
CA PHE A 369 27.21 9.71 -16.44
C PHE A 369 27.16 11.11 -17.02
N GLN A 370 25.99 11.52 -17.49
CA GLN A 370 25.76 12.85 -18.03
C GLN A 370 24.92 13.69 -17.07
N THR A 371 25.22 14.99 -16.96
CA THR A 371 24.29 15.97 -16.40
C THR A 371 23.74 16.86 -17.52
N ARG A 372 22.42 17.07 -17.50
CA ARG A 372 21.68 17.86 -18.49
C ARG A 372 20.64 18.72 -17.78
N PHE A 373 21.12 19.75 -17.10
CA PHE A 373 20.25 20.69 -16.38
C PHE A 373 19.85 21.86 -17.28
N PRO A 374 18.66 22.47 -17.09
CA PRO A 374 18.29 23.70 -17.78
C PRO A 374 19.36 24.79 -17.65
N GLU A 375 19.56 25.56 -18.72
CA GLU A 375 20.49 26.71 -18.76
C GLU A 375 21.98 26.37 -18.48
N ALA A 376 22.31 25.08 -18.35
CA ALA A 376 23.66 24.55 -18.20
C ALA A 376 24.14 23.84 -19.49
N PRO A 377 25.46 23.68 -19.68
CA PRO A 377 26.01 22.78 -20.70
C PRO A 377 25.63 21.31 -20.43
N ALA A 378 25.68 20.47 -21.45
CA ALA A 378 25.65 19.01 -21.25
C ALA A 378 27.06 18.57 -20.83
N LEU A 379 27.20 18.03 -19.62
CA LEU A 379 28.48 17.57 -19.08
C LEU A 379 28.52 16.03 -19.04
N LEU A 380 29.67 15.46 -19.37
CA LEU A 380 30.00 14.04 -19.18
C LEU A 380 31.05 13.91 -18.07
N TYR A 381 30.72 13.12 -17.05
CA TYR A 381 31.62 12.79 -15.95
C TYR A 381 32.05 11.33 -16.05
N GLN A 382 33.35 11.08 -15.94
CA GLN A 382 33.91 9.76 -15.70
C GLN A 382 33.95 9.50 -14.18
N ILE A 383 33.71 8.27 -13.73
CA ILE A 383 33.68 7.92 -12.31
C ILE A 383 34.07 6.45 -12.08
N ARG A 384 34.96 6.21 -11.13
CA ARG A 384 35.30 4.87 -10.65
C ARG A 384 34.44 4.48 -9.46
N LEU A 385 33.80 3.32 -9.55
CA LEU A 385 32.93 2.76 -8.52
C LEU A 385 33.27 1.30 -8.22
N GLY A 386 33.35 0.97 -6.94
CA GLY A 386 33.56 -0.37 -6.42
C GLY A 386 32.31 -0.91 -5.75
N ASP A 387 32.40 -1.18 -4.46
CA ASP A 387 31.37 -1.84 -3.67
C ASP A 387 30.15 -0.96 -3.35
N GLU A 388 30.22 0.36 -3.58
CA GLU A 388 29.13 1.32 -3.30
C GLU A 388 27.81 0.93 -4.01
N LYS A 389 27.94 0.39 -5.22
CA LYS A 389 26.86 -0.10 -6.10
C LYS A 389 26.10 -1.30 -5.52
N LEU A 390 26.74 -2.09 -4.66
CA LEU A 390 26.17 -3.24 -3.96
C LEU A 390 25.74 -2.87 -2.53
N GLN A 391 26.54 -2.03 -1.86
CA GLN A 391 26.28 -1.56 -0.51
C GLN A 391 24.96 -0.75 -0.40
N ALA A 392 24.68 0.15 -1.36
CA ALA A 392 23.47 0.97 -1.30
C ALA A 392 22.16 0.15 -1.35
N PRO A 393 21.93 -0.76 -2.32
CA PRO A 393 20.77 -1.68 -2.31
C PRO A 393 20.69 -2.56 -1.07
N MET A 394 21.84 -2.99 -0.53
CA MET A 394 21.87 -3.81 0.69
C MET A 394 21.35 -3.07 1.94
N GLY A 395 21.21 -1.74 1.89
CA GLY A 395 20.47 -0.96 2.88
C GLY A 395 19.03 -1.47 3.11
N LEU A 396 18.36 -2.01 2.09
CA LEU A 396 17.01 -2.61 2.24
C LEU A 396 17.00 -3.85 3.17
N PHE A 397 18.14 -4.51 3.35
CA PHE A 397 18.29 -5.68 4.23
C PHE A 397 18.92 -5.30 5.58
N TYR A 398 19.59 -4.14 5.64
CA TYR A 398 20.26 -3.57 6.81
C TYR A 398 19.88 -2.10 6.96
N PRO A 399 18.62 -1.77 7.29
CA PRO A 399 18.08 -0.41 7.19
C PRO A 399 18.64 0.58 8.23
N SER A 400 19.44 0.12 9.20
CA SER A 400 20.32 1.00 9.99
C SER A 400 21.28 1.82 9.11
N THR A 401 21.65 1.31 7.93
CA THR A 401 22.46 2.00 6.91
C THR A 401 21.75 3.24 6.32
N PHE A 402 20.46 3.44 6.60
CA PHE A 402 19.77 4.68 6.24
C PHE A 402 20.00 5.82 7.25
N GLY A 403 20.47 5.51 8.48
CA GLY A 403 20.74 6.50 9.53
C GLY A 403 19.50 7.26 10.01
N ILE A 404 18.35 6.60 10.10
CA ILE A 404 17.06 7.21 10.49
C ILE A 404 16.79 6.91 11.97
N VAL A 405 16.66 7.96 12.77
CA VAL A 405 16.51 7.89 14.24
C VAL A 405 15.27 8.67 14.68
N GLY A 406 14.54 8.13 15.66
CA GLY A 406 13.37 8.79 16.26
C GLY A 406 12.17 8.91 15.32
N GLN A 407 11.94 7.89 14.48
CA GLN A 407 10.84 7.80 13.52
C GLN A 407 10.16 6.42 13.61
N LYS A 408 8.88 6.33 13.27
CA LYS A 408 8.20 5.04 13.08
C LYS A 408 8.69 4.42 11.77
N MET A 409 9.39 3.29 11.88
CA MET A 409 10.07 2.61 10.76
C MET A 409 9.35 1.34 10.32
N THR A 410 8.53 0.76 11.20
CA THR A 410 7.70 -0.41 10.93
C THR A 410 6.28 -0.13 11.40
N SER A 411 5.28 -0.40 10.56
CA SER A 411 3.86 -0.28 10.88
C SER A 411 3.18 -1.63 10.71
N LEU A 412 2.39 -2.02 11.71
CA LEU A 412 1.50 -3.18 11.67
C LEU A 412 0.04 -2.72 11.48
N GLN A 413 -0.83 -3.62 11.02
CA GLN A 413 -2.26 -3.37 11.03
C GLN A 413 -2.79 -3.43 12.47
N HIS A 414 -3.09 -2.27 13.05
CA HIS A 414 -3.77 -2.17 14.34
C HIS A 414 -5.28 -2.46 14.21
N ARG A 415 -5.93 -2.79 15.33
CA ARG A 415 -7.41 -2.70 15.42
C ARG A 415 -7.83 -1.26 15.14
N SER A 416 -9.03 -1.08 14.57
CA SER A 416 -9.46 0.25 14.11
C SER A 416 -9.46 1.25 15.26
N GLN A 417 -8.94 2.45 15.00
CA GLN A 417 -9.39 3.63 15.71
C GLN A 417 -10.84 3.88 15.27
N GLY A 418 -11.73 4.16 16.21
CA GLY A 418 -13.15 4.27 15.89
C GLY A 418 -13.47 5.46 15.01
N ASP A 419 -14.34 5.30 14.03
CA ASP A 419 -14.84 6.43 13.22
C ASP A 419 -16.08 7.04 13.89
N ALA A 420 -16.00 8.32 14.26
CA ALA A 420 -17.10 9.04 14.92
C ALA A 420 -18.31 9.29 13.99
N GLU A 421 -18.12 9.20 12.68
CA GLU A 421 -19.20 9.26 11.68
C GLU A 421 -19.80 7.87 11.37
N ASP A 422 -19.37 6.81 12.08
CA ASP A 422 -19.87 5.46 11.91
C ASP A 422 -20.68 4.99 13.14
N PRO A 423 -22.02 5.01 13.08
CA PRO A 423 -22.89 4.50 14.15
C PRO A 423 -22.73 3.00 14.45
N TYR A 424 -22.02 2.25 13.59
CA TYR A 424 -21.75 0.82 13.73
C TYR A 424 -20.27 0.52 13.96
N ASP A 425 -19.47 1.53 14.31
CA ASP A 425 -18.07 1.33 14.66
C ASP A 425 -17.91 0.38 15.86
N GLU A 426 -16.97 -0.56 15.78
CA GLU A 426 -16.72 -1.55 16.83
C GLU A 426 -16.44 -0.89 18.19
N HIS A 427 -15.68 0.21 18.20
CA HIS A 427 -15.36 0.95 19.43
C HIS A 427 -16.58 1.73 19.94
N TYR A 428 -17.39 2.32 19.06
CA TYR A 428 -18.65 2.95 19.46
C TYR A 428 -19.61 1.93 20.08
N LEU A 429 -19.81 0.77 19.44
CA LEU A 429 -20.68 -0.30 19.91
C LEU A 429 -20.21 -0.88 21.25
N LEU A 430 -18.91 -1.18 21.41
CA LEU A 430 -18.35 -1.65 22.68
C LEU A 430 -18.48 -0.60 23.80
N SER A 431 -18.23 0.68 23.50
CA SER A 431 -18.33 1.76 24.48
C SER A 431 -19.78 2.10 24.89
N THR A 432 -20.76 1.81 24.02
CA THR A 432 -22.19 2.02 24.32
C THR A 432 -22.81 0.82 25.03
N GLN A 433 -22.45 -0.41 24.66
CA GLN A 433 -22.82 -1.62 25.42
C GLN A 433 -22.25 -1.59 26.85
N SER A 434 -20.96 -1.26 27.02
CA SER A 434 -20.34 -1.15 28.35
C SER A 434 -20.98 -0.10 29.25
N LYS A 435 -21.66 0.91 28.69
CA LYS A 435 -22.43 1.90 29.46
C LYS A 435 -23.83 1.41 29.81
N GLN A 436 -24.46 0.56 28.99
CA GLN A 436 -25.76 -0.04 29.32
C GLN A 436 -25.68 -1.01 30.49
N ASP A 437 -24.62 -1.83 30.59
CA ASP A 437 -24.47 -2.75 31.73
C ASP A 437 -24.16 -2.06 33.06
N GLN A 438 -23.65 -0.82 33.06
CA GLN A 438 -23.52 0.01 34.26
C GLN A 438 -24.84 0.69 34.69
N VAL A 439 -25.89 0.64 33.86
CA VAL A 439 -27.20 1.29 34.12
C VAL A 439 -28.30 0.23 34.36
N ARG A 440 -27.94 -0.95 34.88
CA ARG A 440 -28.90 -1.82 35.56
C ARG A 440 -29.12 -1.28 36.98
N PRO A 441 -30.37 -0.98 37.39
CA PRO A 441 -30.63 -0.53 38.76
C PRO A 441 -30.24 -1.63 39.75
N SER A 442 -29.35 -1.33 40.69
CA SER A 442 -29.14 -2.14 41.87
C SER A 442 -30.43 -2.21 42.68
N GLU A 443 -30.97 -3.40 42.92
CA GLU A 443 -32.12 -3.58 43.80
C GLU A 443 -31.82 -3.03 45.20
N MET A 444 -32.81 -2.39 45.82
CA MET A 444 -32.61 -1.63 47.05
C MET A 444 -32.28 -2.52 48.26
N PRO A 445 -31.41 -2.06 49.18
CA PRO A 445 -31.12 -2.79 50.41
C PRO A 445 -32.32 -2.77 51.36
N ARG A 446 -32.80 -3.95 51.78
CA ARG A 446 -33.68 -4.08 52.94
C ARG A 446 -32.84 -4.31 54.20
N ALA A 447 -33.05 -3.44 55.19
CA ALA A 447 -32.32 -3.47 56.45
C ALA A 447 -32.97 -4.40 57.49
N SER A 448 -32.10 -5.11 58.23
CA SER A 448 -32.21 -5.50 59.63
C SER A 448 -33.48 -6.19 60.17
N SER A 449 -33.32 -7.45 60.59
CA SER A 449 -33.51 -7.82 62.00
C SER A 449 -32.63 -9.04 62.36
N ALA A 450 -32.23 -9.15 63.63
CA ALA A 450 -31.35 -10.20 64.12
C ALA A 450 -32.12 -11.31 64.84
N GLY A 451 -31.62 -12.54 64.77
CA GLY A 451 -32.10 -13.70 65.52
C GLY A 451 -31.05 -14.83 65.45
N ALA A 452 -30.58 -15.29 66.61
CA ALA A 452 -29.57 -16.35 66.74
C ALA A 452 -30.20 -17.70 67.13
N LEU A 453 -29.35 -18.71 67.38
CA LEU A 453 -29.62 -20.15 67.59
C LEU A 453 -29.67 -20.94 66.25
N GLY A 454 -29.04 -22.11 66.09
CA GLY A 454 -28.18 -22.92 66.98
C GLY A 454 -27.88 -24.30 66.34
N GLU A 455 -27.02 -25.12 66.97
CA GLU A 455 -26.61 -26.51 66.59
C GLU A 455 -25.58 -26.58 65.41
N GLN A 456 -24.34 -27.08 65.53
CA GLN A 456 -23.80 -28.41 65.96
C GLN A 456 -24.30 -29.56 65.05
N GLU A 457 -23.53 -30.55 64.56
CA GLU A 457 -22.09 -30.88 64.52
C GLU A 457 -21.88 -31.95 63.39
N MET A 458 -20.72 -32.52 63.00
CA MET A 458 -19.33 -32.61 63.49
C MET A 458 -18.35 -32.87 62.30
N GLY A 459 -17.08 -33.24 62.54
CA GLY A 459 -16.12 -33.78 61.54
C GLY A 459 -15.52 -35.13 61.99
N PRO A 460 -14.24 -35.46 61.72
CA PRO A 460 -13.40 -35.16 60.55
C PRO A 460 -12.62 -36.41 60.03
N THR A 461 -11.94 -36.32 58.87
CA THR A 461 -10.74 -37.15 58.57
C THR A 461 -9.66 -36.33 57.86
N GLN A 462 -8.44 -36.36 58.42
CA GLN A 462 -7.17 -35.92 57.81
C GLN A 462 -6.60 -37.10 56.98
N GLY A 463 -5.63 -37.00 56.05
CA GLY A 463 -4.84 -35.95 55.37
C GLY A 463 -4.35 -36.57 54.04
N GLU A 464 -3.60 -35.95 53.12
CA GLU A 464 -2.50 -34.98 53.25
C GLU A 464 -2.50 -33.95 52.10
N ASN A 465 -1.77 -32.85 52.27
CA ASN A 465 -1.59 -31.78 51.29
C ASN A 465 -0.47 -32.08 50.28
N LEU A 466 -0.49 -31.42 49.11
CA LEU A 466 0.63 -30.58 48.65
C LEU A 466 0.26 -29.65 47.47
N LEU A 467 0.39 -28.34 47.71
CA LEU A 467 0.60 -27.23 46.76
C LEU A 467 -0.47 -26.97 45.66
N GLY A 468 -1.49 -26.19 46.04
CA GLY A 468 -2.14 -25.27 45.10
C GLY A 468 -1.32 -23.98 44.92
N SER A 469 -1.32 -23.42 43.72
CA SER A 469 -0.84 -22.05 43.45
C SER A 469 -2.04 -21.11 43.36
N THR A 470 -1.99 -20.01 44.11
CA THR A 470 -2.97 -18.93 44.06
C THR A 470 -2.61 -17.98 42.93
N ASP A 471 -3.36 -18.01 41.83
CA ASP A 471 -3.35 -16.91 40.86
C ASP A 471 -3.96 -15.67 41.53
N MET A 472 -3.11 -14.67 41.75
CA MET A 472 -3.53 -13.33 42.17
C MET A 472 -3.94 -12.53 40.93
N ASP A 473 -5.13 -11.92 40.96
CA ASP A 473 -5.64 -11.06 39.89
C ASP A 473 -4.71 -9.85 39.64
N GLU A 474 -3.86 -9.92 38.60
CA GLU A 474 -3.19 -8.75 38.03
C GLU A 474 -4.14 -8.04 37.03
N PRO A 475 -4.36 -6.71 37.12
CA PRO A 475 -5.33 -6.04 36.28
C PRO A 475 -4.92 -6.03 34.80
N VAL A 476 -5.86 -6.41 33.92
CA VAL A 476 -5.72 -6.54 32.45
C VAL A 476 -5.03 -5.34 31.77
N SER A 477 -5.17 -4.13 32.35
CA SER A 477 -4.48 -2.90 31.94
C SER A 477 -2.94 -3.04 31.90
N ALA A 478 -2.33 -3.74 32.85
CA ALA A 478 -0.87 -3.94 32.91
C ALA A 478 -0.37 -4.85 31.78
N HIS A 479 -1.17 -5.84 31.37
CA HIS A 479 -0.85 -6.75 30.28
C HIS A 479 -0.99 -6.06 28.92
N LEU A 480 -2.01 -5.21 28.75
CA LEU A 480 -2.17 -4.37 27.56
C LEU A 480 -1.04 -3.33 27.46
N SER A 481 -0.64 -2.71 28.57
CA SER A 481 0.46 -1.75 28.62
C SER A 481 1.82 -2.37 28.27
N ARG A 482 2.13 -3.55 28.81
CA ARG A 482 3.34 -4.34 28.44
C ARG A 482 3.34 -4.71 26.95
N LYS A 483 2.20 -5.18 26.42
CA LYS A 483 2.07 -5.54 24.99
C LYS A 483 2.26 -4.32 24.07
N THR A 484 1.67 -3.18 24.42
CA THR A 484 1.83 -1.91 23.69
C THR A 484 3.28 -1.39 23.72
N ALA A 485 3.97 -1.49 24.87
CA ALA A 485 5.38 -1.11 24.97
C ALA A 485 6.30 -1.95 24.06
N ILE A 486 6.09 -3.27 24.01
CA ILE A 486 6.85 -4.19 23.14
C ILE A 486 6.56 -3.90 21.66
N ILE A 487 5.29 -3.64 21.29
CA ILE A 487 4.91 -3.24 19.93
C ILE A 487 5.58 -1.91 19.55
N ASN A 488 5.57 -0.90 20.42
CA ASN A 488 6.21 0.40 20.14
C ASN A 488 7.75 0.28 19.96
N GLN A 489 8.41 -0.64 20.66
CA GLN A 489 9.83 -0.96 20.44
C GLN A 489 10.07 -1.66 19.08
N PHE A 490 9.14 -2.49 18.63
CA PHE A 490 9.18 -3.11 17.30
C PHE A 490 8.94 -2.08 16.18
N GLU A 491 8.01 -1.14 16.37
CA GLU A 491 7.65 -0.13 15.37
C GLU A 491 8.72 0.95 15.16
N SER A 492 9.49 1.29 16.20
CA SER A 492 10.61 2.25 16.10
C SER A 492 11.87 1.65 15.48
N LYS A 493 12.01 0.32 15.46
CA LYS A 493 13.15 -0.37 14.86
C LYS A 493 12.87 -0.70 13.39
N ALA A 494 13.76 -0.25 12.51
CA ALA A 494 13.67 -0.61 11.09
C ALA A 494 13.99 -2.11 10.89
N LEU A 495 13.01 -2.86 10.40
CA LEU A 495 13.14 -4.28 10.07
C LEU A 495 13.69 -4.43 8.64
N GLY A 496 14.72 -5.26 8.45
CA GLY A 496 15.26 -5.54 7.11
C GLY A 496 14.30 -6.40 6.27
N LEU A 497 14.28 -6.19 4.95
CA LEU A 497 13.30 -6.75 4.03
C LEU A 497 13.13 -8.27 4.14
N ASP A 498 14.23 -9.02 4.21
CA ASP A 498 14.20 -10.48 4.36
C ASP A 498 13.58 -10.92 5.69
N LYS A 499 13.87 -10.24 6.80
CA LYS A 499 13.25 -10.49 8.11
C LYS A 499 11.76 -10.13 8.11
N ALA A 500 11.37 -9.07 7.38
CA ALA A 500 9.98 -8.67 7.26
C ALA A 500 9.15 -9.70 6.48
N ILE A 501 9.70 -10.27 5.41
CA ILE A 501 9.06 -11.36 4.65
C ILE A 501 8.81 -12.57 5.57
N LEU A 502 9.85 -13.04 6.26
CA LEU A 502 9.73 -14.18 7.19
C LEU A 502 8.69 -13.93 8.29
N HIS A 503 8.66 -12.71 8.85
CA HIS A 503 7.66 -12.31 9.84
C HIS A 503 6.24 -12.24 9.26
N SER A 504 6.06 -11.70 8.05
CA SER A 504 4.75 -11.65 7.37
C SER A 504 4.16 -13.05 7.19
N ILE A 505 4.99 -13.99 6.73
CA ILE A 505 4.62 -15.39 6.54
C ILE A 505 4.33 -16.07 7.88
N ASP A 506 5.17 -15.87 8.90
CA ASP A 506 4.96 -16.52 10.20
C ASP A 506 3.69 -16.06 10.94
N CYS A 507 3.19 -14.86 10.65
CA CYS A 507 1.90 -14.38 11.14
C CYS A 507 0.67 -14.99 10.45
N CYS A 508 0.84 -15.88 9.46
CA CYS A 508 -0.27 -16.66 8.88
C CYS A 508 -0.75 -17.73 9.87
N ALA A 509 -2.07 -17.96 9.92
CA ALA A 509 -2.68 -18.81 10.94
C ALA A 509 -2.48 -20.32 10.72
N SER A 510 -2.41 -20.76 9.46
CA SER A 510 -2.24 -22.17 9.08
C SER A 510 -0.83 -22.44 8.54
N ASP A 511 -0.24 -23.56 8.95
CA ASP A 511 1.02 -24.05 8.36
C ASP A 511 0.87 -24.40 6.87
N GLU A 512 -0.34 -24.64 6.37
CA GLU A 512 -0.60 -24.80 4.94
C GLU A 512 -0.46 -23.46 4.21
N THR A 513 -1.12 -22.41 4.70
CA THR A 513 -0.92 -21.05 4.19
C THR A 513 0.56 -20.68 4.25
N LYS A 514 1.27 -20.94 5.37
CA LYS A 514 2.73 -20.72 5.45
C LYS A 514 3.50 -21.42 4.34
N ARG A 515 3.18 -22.69 4.02
CA ARG A 515 3.80 -23.39 2.88
C ARG A 515 3.53 -22.69 1.54
N LYS A 516 2.28 -22.31 1.25
CA LYS A 516 1.92 -21.56 0.02
C LYS A 516 2.72 -20.25 -0.09
N MET A 517 2.79 -19.49 1.00
CA MET A 517 3.50 -18.20 1.03
C MET A 517 5.03 -18.32 0.93
N TYR A 518 5.62 -19.39 1.47
CA TYR A 518 7.05 -19.68 1.28
C TYR A 518 7.35 -20.21 -0.13
N SER A 519 6.43 -20.93 -0.75
CA SER A 519 6.58 -21.42 -2.13
C SER A 519 6.51 -20.28 -3.14
N SER A 520 5.64 -19.28 -2.92
CA SER A 520 5.44 -18.15 -3.83
C SER A 520 5.62 -16.79 -3.14
N ILE A 521 6.77 -16.15 -3.34
CA ILE A 521 7.05 -14.78 -2.89
C ILE A 521 7.06 -13.85 -4.11
N LEU A 522 6.02 -13.03 -4.27
CA LEU A 522 5.88 -12.08 -5.37
C LEU A 522 6.47 -10.72 -4.97
N VAL A 523 7.51 -10.27 -5.68
CA VAL A 523 8.07 -8.93 -5.50
C VAL A 523 7.56 -8.00 -6.59
N VAL A 524 6.94 -6.89 -6.19
CA VAL A 524 6.45 -5.84 -7.10
C VAL A 524 7.02 -4.47 -6.72
N GLY A 525 6.69 -3.44 -7.50
CA GLY A 525 7.17 -2.09 -7.27
C GLY A 525 8.55 -1.81 -7.90
N GLY A 526 8.96 -0.53 -7.88
CA GLY A 526 10.18 -0.08 -8.57
C GLY A 526 11.46 -0.14 -7.73
N GLY A 527 11.35 -0.27 -6.42
CA GLY A 527 12.44 -0.06 -5.47
C GLY A 527 13.42 -1.23 -5.31
N LEU A 528 13.11 -2.42 -5.84
CA LEU A 528 14.01 -3.58 -5.86
C LEU A 528 14.37 -4.06 -7.29
N MET A 529 14.23 -3.19 -8.31
CA MET A 529 14.53 -3.53 -9.71
C MET A 529 16.06 -3.60 -10.02
N PHE A 530 16.86 -4.12 -9.09
CA PHE A 530 18.31 -4.27 -9.25
C PHE A 530 18.67 -5.58 -9.97
N ARG A 531 19.74 -5.57 -10.77
CA ARG A 531 20.31 -6.79 -11.34
C ARG A 531 20.71 -7.77 -10.22
N GLY A 532 20.31 -9.03 -10.33
CA GLY A 532 20.58 -10.07 -9.33
C GLY A 532 19.67 -10.05 -8.09
N ALA A 533 18.64 -9.20 -8.06
CA ALA A 533 17.76 -9.06 -6.89
C ALA A 533 16.98 -10.33 -6.54
N GLN A 534 16.53 -11.07 -7.55
CA GLN A 534 15.73 -12.28 -7.41
C GLN A 534 16.55 -13.39 -6.70
N GLU A 535 17.72 -13.70 -7.26
CA GLU A 535 18.65 -14.71 -6.77
C GLU A 535 19.22 -14.33 -5.40
N PHE A 536 19.49 -13.03 -5.19
CA PHE A 536 19.96 -12.51 -3.91
C PHE A 536 18.91 -12.66 -2.81
N LEU A 537 17.65 -12.28 -3.08
CA LEU A 537 16.57 -12.42 -2.10
C LEU A 537 16.27 -13.89 -1.82
N LEU A 538 16.14 -14.72 -2.87
CA LEU A 538 15.90 -16.16 -2.75
C LEU A 538 16.96 -16.84 -1.85
N HIS A 539 18.25 -16.58 -2.12
CA HIS A 539 19.34 -17.09 -1.30
C HIS A 539 19.25 -16.63 0.17
N ARG A 540 18.74 -15.43 0.45
CA ARG A 540 18.58 -14.94 1.83
C ARG A 540 17.37 -15.53 2.53
N ILE A 541 16.26 -15.77 1.83
CA ILE A 541 15.09 -16.46 2.37
C ILE A 541 15.44 -17.91 2.70
N ILE A 542 16.01 -18.67 1.74
CA ILE A 542 16.40 -20.09 1.92
C ILE A 542 17.32 -20.29 3.14
N ASN A 543 18.23 -19.36 3.40
CA ASN A 543 19.19 -19.47 4.51
C ASN A 543 18.68 -18.93 5.86
N LYS A 544 17.51 -18.28 5.90
CA LYS A 544 16.92 -17.71 7.12
C LYS A 544 15.55 -18.29 7.48
N MET A 545 14.88 -18.96 6.56
CA MET A 545 13.62 -19.65 6.81
C MET A 545 13.80 -20.77 7.86
N PRO A 546 12.75 -21.11 8.63
CA PRO A 546 12.83 -22.20 9.61
C PRO A 546 13.18 -23.56 8.96
N PRO A 547 14.12 -24.35 9.53
CA PRO A 547 14.49 -25.66 8.99
C PRO A 547 13.37 -26.73 9.00
N SER A 548 12.26 -26.47 9.70
CA SER A 548 11.04 -27.27 9.60
C SER A 548 10.38 -27.10 8.23
N PHE A 549 10.03 -25.86 7.85
CA PHE A 549 9.44 -25.55 6.54
C PHE A 549 10.40 -25.86 5.39
N ARG A 550 11.70 -25.59 5.52
CA ARG A 550 12.69 -25.86 4.46
C ARG A 550 12.79 -27.33 4.05
N ARG A 551 12.44 -28.28 4.93
CA ARG A 551 12.43 -29.72 4.64
C ARG A 551 11.09 -30.23 4.09
N LEU A 552 10.04 -29.42 4.17
CA LEU A 552 8.67 -29.77 3.80
C LEU A 552 8.22 -29.10 2.48
N LEU A 553 9.06 -28.23 1.92
CA LEU A 553 8.82 -27.49 0.68
C LEU A 553 9.70 -28.05 -0.43
N ASP A 554 9.07 -28.44 -1.55
CA ASP A 554 9.77 -28.89 -2.75
C ASP A 554 10.59 -27.75 -3.39
N SER A 555 10.06 -26.52 -3.32
CA SER A 555 10.71 -25.30 -3.79
C SER A 555 10.30 -24.07 -2.98
N VAL A 556 11.17 -23.06 -3.01
CA VAL A 556 10.92 -21.68 -2.60
C VAL A 556 11.18 -20.86 -3.84
N ASP A 557 10.21 -20.07 -4.31
CA ASP A 557 10.38 -19.20 -5.47
C ASP A 557 10.18 -17.72 -5.09
N VAL A 558 10.98 -16.87 -5.74
CA VAL A 558 10.93 -15.42 -5.62
C VAL A 558 10.67 -14.88 -7.01
N ILE A 559 9.46 -14.39 -7.24
CA ILE A 559 8.98 -13.98 -8.55
C ILE A 559 9.10 -12.46 -8.63
N THR A 560 10.10 -11.94 -9.36
CA THR A 560 10.26 -10.48 -9.55
C THR A 560 9.62 -9.98 -10.84
N ARG A 561 9.59 -10.78 -11.90
CA ARG A 561 9.04 -10.43 -13.23
C ARG A 561 8.04 -11.48 -13.72
N PRO A 562 6.84 -11.59 -13.11
CA PRO A 562 5.82 -12.50 -13.59
C PRO A 562 5.45 -12.16 -15.04
N LYS A 563 5.49 -13.15 -15.94
CA LYS A 563 5.16 -13.00 -17.37
C LYS A 563 5.96 -11.88 -18.07
N ASP A 564 7.23 -11.70 -17.67
CA ASP A 564 8.15 -10.65 -18.14
C ASP A 564 7.62 -9.21 -18.01
N MET A 565 6.61 -8.98 -17.17
CA MET A 565 6.03 -7.65 -16.99
C MET A 565 6.90 -6.74 -16.10
N ASP A 566 6.80 -5.43 -16.34
CA ASP A 566 7.40 -4.42 -15.47
C ASP A 566 6.81 -4.51 -14.05
N PRO A 567 7.64 -4.74 -13.01
CA PRO A 567 7.19 -4.87 -11.62
C PRO A 567 6.42 -3.65 -11.11
N ARG A 568 6.67 -2.48 -11.69
CA ARG A 568 5.99 -1.22 -11.37
C ARG A 568 4.53 -1.21 -11.82
N LEU A 569 4.12 -2.08 -12.74
CA LEU A 569 2.81 -2.03 -13.39
C LEU A 569 1.86 -3.16 -12.95
N ILE A 570 2.37 -4.19 -12.26
CA ILE A 570 1.62 -5.42 -11.92
C ILE A 570 0.32 -5.10 -11.19
N SER A 571 0.36 -4.35 -10.08
CA SER A 571 -0.85 -4.04 -9.32
C SER A 571 -1.87 -3.24 -10.15
N TRP A 572 -1.41 -2.28 -10.97
CA TRP A 572 -2.33 -1.54 -11.85
C TRP A 572 -3.00 -2.46 -12.87
N LYS A 573 -2.24 -3.39 -13.49
CA LYS A 573 -2.82 -4.40 -14.39
C LYS A 573 -3.80 -5.33 -13.67
N GLY A 574 -3.57 -5.66 -12.40
CA GLY A 574 -4.55 -6.41 -11.62
C GLY A 574 -5.82 -5.63 -11.29
N GLY A 575 -5.74 -4.31 -11.12
CA GLY A 575 -6.91 -3.44 -11.10
C GLY A 575 -7.68 -3.43 -12.42
N ALA A 576 -6.98 -3.52 -13.55
CA ALA A 576 -7.61 -3.70 -14.86
C ALA A 576 -8.25 -5.08 -15.05
N VAL A 577 -7.60 -6.15 -14.56
CA VAL A 577 -8.18 -7.52 -14.52
C VAL A 577 -9.41 -7.56 -13.62
N LEU A 578 -9.38 -6.91 -12.46
CA LEU A 578 -10.52 -6.81 -11.54
C LEU A 578 -11.77 -6.24 -12.25
N ALA A 579 -11.61 -5.23 -13.12
CA ALA A 579 -12.70 -4.66 -13.91
C ALA A 579 -13.47 -5.67 -14.78
N CYS A 580 -12.87 -6.82 -15.06
CA CYS A 580 -13.39 -7.86 -15.94
C CYS A 580 -13.87 -9.13 -15.20
N LEU A 581 -13.80 -9.20 -13.87
CA LEU A 581 -14.30 -10.35 -13.11
C LEU A 581 -15.82 -10.25 -12.87
N ASP A 582 -16.53 -11.38 -12.92
CA ASP A 582 -17.99 -11.39 -12.72
C ASP A 582 -18.41 -10.93 -11.31
N THR A 583 -17.64 -11.32 -10.27
CA THR A 583 -17.86 -10.92 -8.87
C THR A 583 -17.77 -9.40 -8.67
N THR A 584 -17.09 -8.68 -9.57
CA THR A 584 -16.89 -7.24 -9.51
C THR A 584 -18.20 -6.47 -9.73
N GLN A 585 -19.21 -7.07 -10.35
CA GLN A 585 -20.51 -6.43 -10.60
C GLN A 585 -21.21 -6.00 -9.29
N GLU A 586 -21.00 -6.76 -8.20
CA GLU A 586 -21.60 -6.50 -6.88
C GLU A 586 -20.81 -5.47 -6.04
N MET A 587 -19.56 -5.17 -6.41
CA MET A 587 -18.64 -4.34 -5.62
C MET A 587 -18.79 -2.83 -5.88
N TRP A 588 -19.46 -2.43 -6.97
CA TRP A 588 -19.55 -1.01 -7.36
C TRP A 588 -20.34 -0.20 -6.33
N ILE A 589 -19.75 0.90 -5.86
CA ILE A 589 -20.43 1.92 -5.04
C ILE A 589 -20.80 3.07 -5.96
N HIS A 590 -22.10 3.31 -6.18
CA HIS A 590 -22.56 4.36 -7.09
C HIS A 590 -22.71 5.73 -6.42
N GLN A 591 -22.64 6.80 -7.21
CA GLN A 591 -22.74 8.18 -6.73
C GLN A 591 -24.03 8.43 -5.90
N ALA A 592 -25.17 7.89 -6.32
CA ALA A 592 -26.44 8.04 -5.62
C ALA A 592 -26.46 7.33 -4.25
N GLU A 593 -25.82 6.16 -4.16
CA GLU A 593 -25.71 5.36 -2.94
C GLU A 593 -24.75 6.03 -1.95
N TRP A 594 -23.61 6.53 -2.44
CA TRP A 594 -22.67 7.30 -1.64
C TRP A 594 -23.29 8.58 -1.06
N ARG A 595 -24.07 9.34 -1.87
CA ARG A 595 -24.80 10.51 -1.35
C ARG A 595 -25.82 10.18 -0.27
N ARG A 596 -26.38 8.97 -0.28
CA ARG A 596 -27.45 8.56 0.65
C ARG A 596 -26.94 7.86 1.91
N PHE A 597 -25.86 7.08 1.79
CA PHE A 597 -25.38 6.17 2.83
C PHE A 597 -23.89 6.38 3.19
N GLY A 598 -23.13 7.11 2.38
CA GLY A 598 -21.72 7.44 2.61
C GLY A 598 -20.86 6.23 2.96
N LEU A 599 -20.08 6.38 4.05
CA LEU A 599 -19.15 5.38 4.60
C LEU A 599 -19.76 3.97 4.74
N ARG A 600 -21.07 3.84 4.97
CA ARG A 600 -21.76 2.54 5.06
C ARG A 600 -21.52 1.67 3.82
N MET A 601 -21.41 2.27 2.64
CA MET A 601 -21.17 1.53 1.39
C MET A 601 -19.78 0.89 1.36
N LEU A 602 -18.78 1.47 2.03
CA LEU A 602 -17.46 0.84 2.17
C LEU A 602 -17.50 -0.34 3.16
N ARG A 603 -18.36 -0.33 4.18
CA ARG A 603 -18.58 -1.50 5.04
C ARG A 603 -19.32 -2.64 4.34
N GLU A 604 -20.26 -2.32 3.46
CA GLU A 604 -21.15 -3.31 2.83
C GLU A 604 -20.67 -3.84 1.48
N ARG A 605 -19.88 -3.07 0.71
CA ARG A 605 -19.43 -3.45 -0.65
C ARG A 605 -17.91 -3.47 -0.89
N ALA A 606 -17.07 -3.14 0.10
CA ALA A 606 -15.63 -3.32 -0.09
C ALA A 606 -15.30 -4.82 -0.21
N ALA A 607 -14.49 -5.18 -1.22
CA ALA A 607 -14.04 -6.55 -1.46
C ALA A 607 -13.15 -7.12 -0.33
N PHE A 608 -12.65 -6.24 0.54
CA PHE A 608 -11.96 -6.58 1.77
C PHE A 608 -12.79 -6.09 2.95
N VAL A 609 -12.71 -6.79 4.09
CA VAL A 609 -13.28 -6.30 5.35
C VAL A 609 -12.72 -4.90 5.63
N TRP A 610 -13.58 -3.88 5.68
CA TRP A 610 -13.26 -2.49 6.02
C TRP A 610 -12.65 -2.36 7.41
#